data_AF-A0A1F9LMT6-F1
#
_entry.id   AF-A0A1F9LMT6-F1
#
_cell.length_a   1.000
_cell.length_b   1.000
_cell.length_c   1.000
_cell.angle_alpha   90.00
_cell.angle_beta   90.00
_cell.angle_gamma   90.00
#
_symmetry.space_group_name_H-M   'P 1'
#
loop_
_entity.id
_entity.type
_entity.pdbx_description
1 polymer ?
#
loop_
_entity_poly.entity_id
_entity_poly.type
_entity_poly.pdbx_seq_one_letter_code
_entity_poly.pdbx_strand_id
1 'polypeptide(L)'
;MSGVVFNYLRAGLYVVVEFVFAWGLATFFLGKYSLWRSDRTQLVLFLFGTGILLVAGIGRLGWPIQTLGGNSPAEKLDQGIFLLLSLSGTFLLLLDYFLSRARK
;
A
#
# COMPACT_ATOMS: atom_id res chain seq x y z
N MET A 1 -20.36 10.05 -18.84
CA MET A 1 -20.03 9.49 -17.51
C MET A 1 -19.98 10.62 -16.51
N SER A 2 -20.60 10.49 -15.33
CA SER A 2 -20.51 11.53 -14.29
C SER A 2 -19.06 11.63 -13.80
N GLY A 3 -18.60 12.84 -13.44
CA GLY A 3 -17.23 13.06 -12.95
C GLY A 3 -16.86 12.19 -11.74
N VAL A 4 -17.86 11.77 -10.98
CA VAL A 4 -17.74 10.83 -9.86
C VAL A 4 -17.24 9.44 -10.32
N VAL A 5 -17.83 8.88 -11.38
CA VAL A 5 -17.43 7.56 -11.91
C VAL A 5 -16.00 7.60 -12.44
N PHE A 6 -15.61 8.70 -13.11
CA PHE A 6 -14.25 8.89 -13.58
C PHE A 6 -13.23 8.91 -12.42
N ASN A 7 -13.56 9.57 -11.31
CA ASN A 7 -12.71 9.61 -10.12
C ASN A 7 -12.55 8.23 -9.48
N TYR A 8 -13.61 7.41 -9.43
CA TYR A 8 -13.51 6.04 -8.94
C TYR A 8 -12.65 5.15 -9.84
N LEU A 9 -12.80 5.26 -11.16
CA LEU A 9 -11.96 4.53 -12.12
C LEU A 9 -10.48 4.90 -11.96
N ARG A 10 -10.19 6.19 -11.81
CA ARG A 10 -8.83 6.69 -11.59
C ARG A 10 -8.26 6.20 -10.26
N ALA A 11 -9.04 6.20 -9.19
CA ALA A 11 -8.64 5.63 -7.90
C ALA A 11 -8.35 4.13 -8.00
N GLY A 12 -9.20 3.37 -8.68
CA GLY A 12 -8.98 1.95 -8.95
C GLY A 12 -7.68 1.70 -9.71
N LEU A 13 -7.39 2.51 -10.73
CA LEU A 13 -6.12 2.44 -11.47
C LEU A 13 -4.91 2.69 -10.57
N TYR A 14 -4.97 3.70 -9.69
CA TYR A 14 -3.89 3.97 -8.74
C TYR A 14 -3.64 2.80 -7.79
N VAL A 15 -4.71 2.18 -7.27
CA VAL A 15 -4.59 0.98 -6.42
C VAL A 15 -3.92 -0.17 -7.18
N VAL A 16 -4.29 -0.39 -8.44
CA VAL A 16 -3.67 -1.43 -9.28
C VAL A 16 -2.19 -1.13 -9.50
N VAL A 17 -1.83 0.11 -9.84
CA VAL A 17 -0.43 0.52 -10.04
C VAL A 17 0.39 0.35 -8.76
N GLU A 18 -0.15 0.78 -7.63
CA GLU A 18 0.47 0.64 -6.31
C GLU A 18 0.72 -0.83 -5.98
N PHE A 19 -0.28 -1.68 -6.18
CA PHE A 19 -0.18 -3.12 -5.95
C PHE A 19 0.89 -3.78 -6.83
N VAL A 20 0.89 -3.46 -8.14
CA VAL A 20 1.90 -3.98 -9.09
C VAL A 20 3.30 -3.53 -8.68
N PHE A 21 3.46 -2.27 -8.27
CA PHE A 21 4.76 -1.74 -7.84
C PHE A 21 5.23 -2.38 -6.52
N ALA A 22 4.35 -2.50 -5.53
CA ALA A 22 4.62 -3.20 -4.28
C ALA A 22 4.99 -4.67 -4.51
N TRP A 23 4.31 -5.35 -5.43
CA TRP A 23 4.64 -6.71 -5.84
C TRP A 23 6.03 -6.80 -6.47
N GLY A 24 6.32 -5.91 -7.43
CA GLY A 24 7.64 -5.85 -8.08
C GLY A 24 8.78 -5.69 -7.06
N LEU A 25 8.61 -4.76 -6.11
CA LEU A 25 9.55 -4.57 -5.00
C LEU A 25 9.69 -5.82 -4.14
N ALA A 26 8.58 -6.40 -3.67
CA ALA A 26 8.62 -7.58 -2.81
C ALA A 26 9.36 -8.75 -3.48
N THR A 27 9.09 -8.98 -4.76
CA THR A 27 9.74 -10.02 -5.56
C THR A 27 11.23 -9.74 -5.74
N PHE A 28 11.60 -8.50 -6.06
CA PHE A 28 13.00 -8.08 -6.21
C PHE A 28 13.80 -8.29 -4.91
N PHE A 29 13.25 -7.89 -3.77
CA PHE A 29 13.91 -8.06 -2.47
C PHE A 29 14.06 -9.53 -2.09
N LEU A 30 13.07 -10.38 -2.40
CA LEU A 30 13.18 -11.82 -2.18
C LEU A 30 14.22 -12.51 -3.07
N GLY A 31 14.34 -12.07 -4.33
CA GLY A 31 15.34 -12.61 -5.25
C GLY A 31 16.76 -12.17 -4.91
N LYS A 32 16.92 -10.95 -4.37
CA LYS A 32 18.23 -10.36 -4.08
C LYS A 32 18.74 -10.67 -2.66
N TYR A 33 17.84 -10.78 -1.69
CA TYR A 33 18.20 -11.02 -0.30
C TYR A 33 17.61 -12.35 0.16
N SER A 34 18.47 -13.22 0.71
CA SER A 34 18.03 -14.41 1.44
C SER A 34 17.40 -13.98 2.77
N LEU A 35 16.19 -13.45 2.69
CA LEU A 35 15.45 -12.99 3.86
C LEU A 35 15.22 -14.18 4.79
N TRP A 36 15.59 -13.98 6.06
CA TRP A 36 15.48 -15.01 7.07
C TRP A 36 14.03 -15.41 7.28
N ARG A 37 13.73 -16.66 6.91
CA ARG A 37 12.44 -17.32 7.12
C ARG A 37 12.30 -17.73 8.58
N SER A 38 11.67 -16.87 9.38
CA SER A 38 11.25 -17.20 10.73
C SER A 38 9.78 -16.85 10.95
N ASP A 39 9.08 -17.60 11.79
CA ASP A 39 7.67 -17.31 12.16
C ASP A 39 7.51 -15.90 12.74
N ARG A 40 8.53 -15.42 13.46
CA ARG A 40 8.55 -14.07 14.02
C ARG A 40 8.64 -13.01 12.92
N THR A 41 9.46 -13.24 11.90
CA THR A 41 9.59 -12.31 10.76
C THR A 41 8.24 -12.16 10.04
N GLN A 42 7.54 -13.27 9.79
CA GLN A 42 6.22 -13.26 9.13
C GLN A 42 5.18 -12.50 9.95
N LEU A 43 5.08 -12.81 11.25
CA LEU A 43 4.15 -12.12 12.14
C LEU A 43 4.42 -10.60 12.19
N VAL A 44 5.70 -10.20 12.24
CA VAL A 44 6.09 -8.78 12.21
C VAL A 44 5.69 -8.13 10.88
N LEU A 45 6.00 -8.75 9.74
CA LEU A 45 5.62 -8.21 8.43
C LEU A 45 4.10 -8.06 8.27
N PHE A 46 3.34 -9.07 8.71
CA PHE A 46 1.88 -9.03 8.69
C PHE A 46 1.33 -7.90 9.58
N LEU A 47 1.72 -7.86 10.85
CA LEU A 47 1.21 -6.86 11.80
C LEU A 47 1.58 -5.44 11.39
N PHE A 48 2.82 -5.19 10.95
CA PHE A 48 3.23 -3.88 10.48
C PHE A 48 2.56 -3.51 9.16
N GLY A 49 2.47 -4.44 8.20
CA GLY A 49 1.80 -4.21 6.92
C GLY A 49 0.33 -3.84 7.10
N THR A 50 -0.41 -4.64 7.88
CA THR A 50 -1.82 -4.36 8.21
C THR A 50 -1.96 -3.07 9.03
N GLY A 51 -1.11 -2.84 10.03
CA GLY A 51 -1.15 -1.64 10.85
C GLY A 51 -0.95 -0.36 10.05
N ILE A 52 0.03 -0.35 9.12
CA ILE A 52 0.28 0.78 8.24
C ILE A 52 -0.91 1.03 7.31
N LEU A 53 -1.49 -0.03 6.71
CA LEU A 53 -2.68 0.11 5.86
C LEU A 53 -3.90 0.63 6.63
N LEU A 54 -4.09 0.20 7.87
CA LEU A 54 -5.16 0.70 8.74
C LEU A 54 -4.96 2.18 9.05
N VAL A 55 -3.73 2.60 9.40
CA VAL A 55 -3.40 4.01 9.63
C VAL A 55 -3.63 4.84 8.36
N ALA A 56 -3.22 4.34 7.20
CA ALA A 56 -3.46 5.02 5.92
C ALA A 56 -4.97 5.17 5.63
N GLY A 57 -5.73 4.08 5.81
CA GLY A 57 -7.17 4.06 5.59
C GLY A 57 -7.93 4.98 6.53
N ILE A 58 -7.69 4.87 7.84
CA ILE A 58 -8.34 5.72 8.86
C ILE A 58 -7.92 7.18 8.69
N GLY A 59 -6.62 7.44 8.47
CA GLY A 59 -6.11 8.78 8.22
C GLY A 59 -6.81 9.45 7.04
N ARG A 60 -7.00 8.72 5.93
CA ARG A 60 -7.73 9.23 4.77
C ARG A 60 -9.20 9.51 5.03
N LEU A 61 -9.86 8.70 5.87
CA LEU A 61 -11.25 8.95 6.29
C LEU A 61 -11.36 10.15 7.26
N GLY A 62 -10.31 10.43 8.03
CA GLY A 62 -10.27 11.53 8.99
C GLY A 62 -9.90 12.89 8.40
N TRP A 63 -9.42 12.95 7.15
CA TRP A 63 -9.02 14.23 6.55
C TRP A 63 -10.23 15.10 6.19
N PRO A 64 -10.18 16.41 6.52
CA PRO A 64 -11.26 17.35 6.23
C PRO A 64 -11.46 17.58 4.73
N ILE A 65 -10.44 17.28 3.91
CA ILE A 65 -10.46 17.46 2.47
C ILE A 65 -10.25 16.10 1.79
N GLN A 66 -11.34 15.51 1.29
CA GLN A 66 -11.35 14.19 0.66
C GLN A 66 -11.46 14.27 -0.88
N THR A 67 -10.96 15.35 -1.47
CA THR A 67 -11.07 15.60 -2.91
C THR A 67 -10.08 14.75 -3.71
N LEU A 68 -10.60 13.90 -4.59
CA LEU A 68 -9.81 13.20 -5.59
C LEU A 68 -9.37 14.20 -6.66
N GLY A 69 -8.07 14.49 -6.72
CA GLY A 69 -7.51 15.48 -7.66
C GLY A 69 -7.56 16.92 -7.17
N GLY A 70 -7.71 17.13 -5.85
CA GLY A 70 -7.50 18.43 -5.22
C GLY A 70 -6.15 19.05 -5.63
N ASN A 71 -6.17 20.33 -5.97
CA ASN A 71 -5.00 21.05 -6.49
C ASN A 71 -4.26 21.87 -5.42
N SER A 72 -4.81 21.95 -4.21
CA SER A 72 -4.17 22.69 -3.13
C SER A 72 -2.91 21.95 -2.62
N PRO A 73 -1.93 22.69 -2.06
CA PRO A 73 -0.74 22.06 -1.47
C PRO A 73 -1.06 21.06 -0.36
N ALA A 74 -2.09 21.31 0.45
CA ALA A 74 -2.51 20.43 1.54
C ALA A 74 -3.07 19.10 1.00
N GLU A 75 -3.96 19.15 0.01
CA GLU A 75 -4.53 17.94 -0.61
C GLU A 75 -3.47 17.07 -1.28
N LYS A 76 -2.45 17.68 -1.90
CA LYS A 76 -1.33 16.95 -2.50
C LYS A 76 -0.45 16.27 -1.46
N LEU A 77 -0.22 16.93 -0.33
CA LEU A 77 0.55 16.37 0.78
C LEU A 77 -0.19 15.17 1.39
N ASP A 78 -1.48 15.33 1.66
CA ASP A 78 -2.36 14.27 2.15
C ASP A 78 -2.37 13.06 1.19
N GLN A 79 -2.58 13.30 -0.11
CA GLN A 79 -2.49 12.24 -1.12
C GLN A 79 -1.12 11.54 -1.14
N GLY A 80 -0.03 12.29 -0.98
CA GLY A 80 1.32 11.75 -0.91
C GLY A 80 1.56 10.89 0.33
N ILE A 81 1.13 11.35 1.51
CA ILE A 81 1.21 10.60 2.77
C ILE A 81 0.43 9.31 2.65
N PHE A 82 -0.80 9.37 2.14
CA PHE A 82 -1.62 8.18 1.93
C PHE A 82 -0.91 7.19 1.01
N LEU A 83 -0.41 7.64 -0.13
CA LEU A 83 0.24 6.79 -1.12
C LEU A 83 1.51 6.13 -0.59
N LEU A 84 2.31 6.85 0.21
CA LEU A 84 3.51 6.29 0.83
C LEU A 84 3.17 5.22 1.87
N LEU A 85 2.16 5.48 2.71
CA LEU A 85 1.73 4.53 3.72
C LEU A 85 1.08 3.30 3.07
N SER A 86 0.16 3.51 2.11
CA SER A 86 -0.51 2.41 1.41
C SER A 86 0.51 1.53 0.70
N LEU A 87 1.46 2.13 -0.02
CA LEU A 87 2.49 1.39 -0.74
C LEU A 87 3.37 0.57 0.22
N SER A 88 3.79 1.17 1.33
CA SER A 88 4.64 0.51 2.33
C SER A 88 3.90 -0.65 2.98
N GLY A 89 2.63 -0.46 3.37
CA GLY A 89 1.81 -1.51 3.97
C GLY A 89 1.54 -2.66 2.99
N THR A 90 1.17 -2.35 1.75
CA THR A 90 0.94 -3.34 0.69
C THR A 90 2.21 -4.13 0.38
N PHE A 91 3.37 -3.47 0.30
CA PHE A 91 4.66 -4.12 0.09
C PHE A 91 4.98 -5.14 1.19
N LEU A 92 4.80 -4.78 2.46
CA LEU A 92 5.08 -5.68 3.58
C LEU A 92 4.17 -6.92 3.58
N LEU A 93 2.87 -6.75 3.27
CA LEU A 93 1.93 -7.88 3.19
C LEU A 93 2.24 -8.80 2.01
N LEU A 94 2.63 -8.24 0.86
CA LEU A 94 3.04 -9.06 -0.29
C LEU A 94 4.33 -9.81 0.00
N LEU A 95 5.28 -9.17 0.68
CA LEU A 95 6.51 -9.82 1.12
C LEU A 95 6.22 -11.00 2.06
N ASP A 96 5.33 -10.82 3.04
CA ASP A 96 4.86 -11.89 3.92
C ASP A 96 4.19 -13.02 3.13
N TYR A 97 3.28 -12.69 2.21
CA TYR A 97 2.61 -13.67 1.37
C TYR A 97 3.59 -14.55 0.59
N PHE A 98 4.59 -13.94 -0.05
CA PHE A 98 5.59 -14.69 -0.81
C PHE A 98 6.51 -15.53 0.08
N LEU A 99 6.92 -15.01 1.24
CA LEU A 99 7.68 -15.79 2.22
C LEU A 99 6.88 -17.00 2.71
N SER A 100 5.58 -16.82 2.98
CA SER A 100 4.65 -17.87 3.38
C SER A 100 4.45 -18.92 2.29
N ARG A 101 4.31 -18.50 1.03
CA ARG A 101 4.17 -19.40 -0.11
C ARG A 101 5.43 -20.24 -0.31
N ALA A 102 6.61 -19.66 -0.15
CA ALA A 102 7.87 -20.35 -0.38
C ALA A 102 8.24 -21.37 0.72
N ARG A 103 7.43 -21.48 1.78
CA ARG A 103 7.52 -22.48 2.85
C ARG A 103 6.80 -23.79 2.53
N LYS A 104 5.83 -23.76 1.60
CA LYS A 104 5.13 -24.93 1.08
C LYS A 104 5.93 -25.54 -0.06
#